data_AF-A0A8F3FLE3-F1
#
_entry.id   AF-A0A8F3FLE3-F1
#
_cell.length_a   1.000
_cell.length_b   1.000
_cell.length_c   1.000
_cell.angle_alpha   90.00
_cell.angle_beta   90.00
_cell.angle_gamma   90.00
#
_symmetry.space_group_name_H-M   'P 1'
#
loop_
_entity.id
_entity.type
_entity.pdbx_description
1 polymer ?
#
loop_
_entity_poly.entity_id
_entity_poly.type
_entity_poly.pdbx_seq_one_letter_code
_entity_poly.pdbx_strand_id
1 'polypeptide(L)' 'MGKDTIADIITSIRNTDMNRKGTVRILSTNITENIVKILLRDGFIETVRKHRGLTRIF' A
#
# COMPACT_ATOMS: atom_id res chain seq x y z
N MET A 1 10.64 -1.21 -14.02
CA MET A 1 10.43 -1.03 -12.57
C MET A 1 10.13 -2.39 -11.99
N GLY A 2 11.03 -3.00 -11.22
CA GLY A 2 10.84 -4.41 -10.85
C GLY A 2 12.00 -5.05 -10.10
N LYS A 3 12.76 -4.28 -9.33
CA LYS A 3 13.87 -4.83 -8.52
C LYS A 3 13.80 -4.45 -7.04
N ASP A 4 13.15 -3.34 -6.70
CA ASP A 4 13.00 -2.88 -5.32
C ASP A 4 11.53 -2.59 -4.98
N THR A 5 10.90 -3.54 -4.29
CA THR A 5 9.51 -3.45 -3.84
C THR A 5 9.30 -2.36 -2.79
N ILE A 6 10.31 -1.99 -2.01
CA ILE A 6 10.21 -0.95 -0.98
C ILE A 6 10.18 0.42 -1.66
N ALA A 7 11.08 0.65 -2.61
CA ALA A 7 11.11 1.88 -3.40
C ALA A 7 9.79 2.11 -4.15
N ASP A 8 9.19 1.05 -4.70
CA ASP A 8 7.91 1.13 -5.39
C ASP A 8 6.75 1.51 -4.45
N ILE A 9 6.75 0.99 -3.21
CA ILE A 9 5.74 1.34 -2.18
C ILE A 9 5.87 2.82 -1.79
N ILE A 10 7.08 3.28 -1.43
CA ILE A 10 7.31 4.68 -1.03
C ILE A 10 6.94 5.63 -2.17
N THR A 11 7.34 5.29 -3.41
CA THR A 11 6.98 6.05 -4.60
C THR A 11 5.47 6.13 -4.80
N SER A 12 4.75 5.03 -4.60
CA SER A 12 3.29 4.98 -4.73
C SER A 12 2.57 5.83 -3.69
N ILE A 13 3.06 5.84 -2.44
CA ILE A 13 2.53 6.68 -1.35
C ILE A 13 2.76 8.16 -1.68
N ARG A 14 4.00 8.53 -2.04
CA ARG A 14 4.33 9.91 -2.43
C ARG A 14 3.47 10.39 -3.59
N ASN A 15 3.29 9.58 -4.63
CA ASN A 15 2.45 9.93 -5.78
C ASN A 15 0.97 10.06 -5.41
N THR A 16 0.50 9.27 -4.46
CA THR A 16 -0.88 9.34 -3.97
C THR A 16 -1.13 10.64 -3.23
N ASP A 17 -0.21 11.02 -2.34
CA ASP A 17 -0.22 12.28 -1.60
C ASP A 17 -0.13 13.50 -2.54
N MET A 18 0.86 13.52 -3.46
CA MET A 18 1.01 14.58 -4.46
C MET A 18 -0.24 14.75 -5.34
N ASN A 19 -0.92 13.65 -5.68
CA ASN A 19 -2.16 13.67 -6.46
C ASN A 19 -3.41 13.92 -5.60
N ARG A 20 -3.27 14.24 -4.30
CA ARG A 20 -4.36 14.46 -3.34
C ARG A 20 -5.37 13.30 -3.29
N LYS A 21 -4.90 12.08 -3.56
CA LYS A 21 -5.71 10.87 -3.44
C LYS A 21 -5.59 10.38 -2.01
N GLY A 22 -6.70 10.12 -1.33
CA GLY A 22 -6.70 9.63 0.06
C GLY A 22 -6.46 8.12 0.20
N THR A 23 -6.15 7.41 -0.88
CA THR A 23 -6.04 5.94 -0.85
C THR A 23 -5.05 5.45 -1.89
N VAL A 24 -4.14 4.56 -1.48
CA VAL A 24 -3.18 3.87 -2.34
C VAL A 24 -3.49 2.38 -2.37
N ARG A 25 -3.39 1.74 -3.54
CA ARG A 25 -3.51 0.29 -3.69
C ARG A 25 -2.14 -0.29 -4.02
N ILE A 26 -1.66 -1.19 -3.17
CA ILE A 26 -0.33 -1.82 -3.28
C ILE A 26 -0.46 -3.35 -3.19
N LEU A 27 0.56 -4.06 -3.68
CA LEU A 27 0.63 -5.52 -3.61
C LEU A 27 0.70 -6.00 -2.16
N SER A 28 -0.14 -6.98 -1.82
CA SER A 28 -0.17 -7.61 -0.49
C SER A 28 0.95 -8.63 -0.36
N THR A 29 2.14 -8.18 0.02
CA THR A 29 3.28 -9.05 0.38
C THR A 29 3.52 -8.99 1.89
N ASN A 30 4.24 -9.97 2.45
CA ASN A 30 4.60 -9.96 3.88
C ASN A 30 5.39 -8.69 4.27
N ILE A 31 6.24 -8.18 3.38
CA ILE A 31 7.01 -6.94 3.60
C ILE A 31 6.06 -5.74 3.64
N THR A 32 5.18 -5.63 2.64
CA THR A 32 4.18 -4.56 2.58
C THR A 32 3.30 -4.53 3.83
N GLU A 33 2.85 -5.70 4.29
CA GLU A 33 2.02 -5.81 5.50
C GLU A 33 2.74 -5.32 6.75
N ASN A 34 4.04 -5.63 6.90
CA ASN A 34 4.83 -5.15 8.03
C ASN A 34 5.06 -3.63 7.98
N ILE A 35 5.41 -3.08 6.81
CA ILE A 35 5.57 -1.64 6.62
C ILE A 35 4.28 -0.90 6.97
N VAL A 36 3.15 -1.37 6.43
CA VAL A 36 1.85 -0.75 6.63
C VAL A 36 1.39 -0.81 8.09
N LYS A 37 1.72 -1.88 8.83
CA LYS A 37 1.48 -1.94 10.28
C LYS A 37 2.28 -0.90 11.06
N ILE A 38 3.54 -0.66 10.69
CA ILE A 38 4.37 0.38 11.32
C ILE A 38 3.75 1.75 11.04
N LEU A 39 3.41 2.04 9.79
CA LEU A 39 2.80 3.32 9.39
C LEU A 39 1.47 3.57 10.13
N LEU A 40 0.65 2.53 10.32
CA LEU A 40 -0.59 2.62 11.07
C LEU A 40 -0.34 2.87 12.57
N ARG A 41 0.65 2.19 13.16
CA ARG A 41 1.00 2.34 14.58
C ARG A 41 1.53 3.75 14.89
N ASP A 42 2.32 4.31 13.99
CA ASP A 42 2.91 5.64 14.17
C ASP A 42 1.94 6.78 13.79
N GLY A 43 0.76 6.45 13.27
CA GLY A 43 -0.28 7.42 12.91
C GLY A 43 -0.07 8.12 11.56
N PHE A 44 0.83 7.61 10.71
CA PHE A 44 1.05 8.15 9.35
C PHE A 44 -0.10 7.84 8.39
N ILE A 45 -0.86 6.77 8.66
CA ILE A 45 -2.04 6.39 7.90
C ILE A 45 -3.18 6.06 8.85
N GLU A 46 -4.40 6.38 8.44
CA GLU A 46 -5.58 6.20 9.30
C GLU A 46 -6.13 4.78 9.27
N THR A 47 -6.16 4.14 8.09
CA THR A 47 -6.77 2.82 7.93
C THR A 47 -6.07 1.97 6.87
N VAL A 48 -6.19 0.65 7.02
CA VAL A 48 -5.60 -0.34 6.13
C VAL A 48 -6.63 -1.42 5.86
N ARG A 49 -6.83 -1.79 4.59
CA ARG A 49 -7.71 -2.90 4.19
C ARG A 49 -6.99 -3.82 3.23
N LYS A 50 -6.98 -5.12 3.52
CA LYS A 50 -6.46 -6.15 2.61
C LYS A 50 -7.55 -6.49 1.60
N HIS A 51 -7.36 -6.08 0.36
CA HIS A 51 -8.28 -6.46 -0.71
C HIS A 51 -7.96 -7.89 -1.18
N ARG A 52 -8.73 -8.86 -0.69
CA ARG A 52 -8.72 -10.23 -1.22
C ARG A 52 -9.63 -10.24 -2.43
N GLY A 53 -9.05 -10.19 -3.63
CA GLY A 53 -9.84 -10.38 -4.85
C GLY A 53 -10.51 -11.74 -4.77
N LEU A 54 -11.84 -11.77 -4.65
CA LEU A 54 -12.59 -12.93 -5.07
C LEU A 54 -12.38 -13.00 -6.58
N THR A 55 -11.77 -14.07 -7.06
CA THR A 55 -11.88 -14.47 -8.46
C THR A 55 -13.36 -14.75 -8.71
N ARG A 56 -14.16 -13.72 -9.04
CA ARG A 56 -15.48 -13.93 -9.61
C ARG A 56 -15.26 -14.19 -11.09
N ILE A 57 -15.12 -15.47 -11.40
CA ILE A 57 -15.23 -16.01 -12.74
C ILE A 57 -16.61 -15.56 -13.25
N PHE A 58 -16.62 -14.81 -14.35
CA PHE A 58 -17.77 -14.70 -15.24
C PHE A 58 -17.45 -15.56 -16.46
#